data_AF-A0A1C5WSY9-F1
#
_entry.id   AF-A0A1C5WSY9-F1
#
_cell.length_a   1.000
_cell.length_b   1.000
_cell.length_c   1.000
_cell.angle_alpha   90.00
_cell.angle_beta   90.00
_cell.angle_gamma   90.00
#
_symmetry.space_group_name_H-M   'P 1'
#
loop_
_entity.id
_entity.type
_entity.pdbx_description
1 polymer ?
#
loop_
_entity_poly.entity_id
_entity_poly.type
_entity_poly.pdbx_seq_one_letter_code
_entity_poly.pdbx_strand_id
1 'polypeptide(L)'
;MYYPLAQQEFESYLNGYDRENDRIKLKIIHTYGVVKQAEELAGRMHLSAEDTDLARLIALLHDIGRFEQLKRYDSFEPGTMDHAAYGVKVLFDEGMIRRFLPNDKWDSIIYTAIAHHSDYELPEISDPQTLLHAKLIRDEDKLDNCRVKLVDSTSTFLNVSEEELGTQNITQKVYETVFENKCILSADRVTQMDYWVSYIVYFFDINFKESFDIIAENDYLNRIIDRIPYSNPSTKKQMEKIRTYMQKFVNSHTGNRLS
;
A
#
# COMPACT_ATOMS: atom_id res chain seq x y z
N MET A 1 -15.82 -19.14 8.06
CA MET A 1 -14.86 -18.57 7.09
C MET A 1 -15.65 -17.94 5.95
N TYR A 2 -15.59 -16.62 5.79
CA TYR A 2 -16.39 -15.87 4.81
C TYR A 2 -15.60 -15.49 3.55
N TYR A 3 -14.29 -15.72 3.54
CA TYR A 3 -13.42 -15.29 2.45
C TYR A 3 -13.83 -15.84 1.07
N PRO A 4 -14.18 -17.14 0.88
CA PRO A 4 -14.59 -17.63 -0.44
C PRO A 4 -15.84 -16.94 -1.00
N LEU A 5 -16.81 -16.62 -0.13
CA LEU A 5 -18.00 -15.86 -0.50
C LEU A 5 -17.62 -14.43 -0.89
N ALA A 6 -16.82 -13.75 -0.06
CA ALA A 6 -16.38 -12.39 -0.33
C ALA A 6 -15.59 -12.29 -1.64
N GLN A 7 -14.72 -13.28 -1.92
CA GLN A 7 -13.97 -13.36 -3.17
C GLN A 7 -14.90 -13.50 -4.39
N GLN A 8 -15.91 -14.37 -4.30
CA GLN A 8 -16.90 -14.51 -5.37
C GLN A 8 -17.68 -13.21 -5.61
N GLU A 9 -18.09 -12.53 -4.54
CA GLU A 9 -18.78 -11.24 -4.64
C GLU A 9 -17.88 -10.13 -5.19
N PHE A 10 -16.58 -10.16 -4.86
CA PHE A 10 -15.60 -9.23 -5.40
C PHE A 10 -15.42 -9.44 -6.90
N GLU A 11 -15.31 -10.68 -7.38
CA GLU A 11 -15.29 -10.97 -8.81
C GLU A 11 -16.57 -10.49 -9.53
N SER A 12 -17.72 -10.64 -8.87
CA SER A 12 -18.98 -10.09 -9.42
C SER A 12 -18.99 -8.56 -9.42
N TYR A 13 -18.39 -7.90 -8.43
CA TYR A 13 -18.22 -6.44 -8.39
C TYR A 13 -17.32 -5.96 -9.55
N LEU A 14 -16.25 -6.70 -9.85
CA LEU A 14 -15.33 -6.39 -10.94
C LEU A 14 -15.98 -6.42 -12.34
N ASN A 15 -17.17 -7.02 -12.50
CA ASN A 15 -17.92 -6.96 -13.76
C ASN A 15 -18.39 -5.55 -14.13
N GLY A 16 -18.35 -4.60 -13.18
CA GLY A 16 -18.68 -3.20 -13.41
C GLY A 16 -17.54 -2.34 -13.98
N TYR A 17 -16.37 -2.92 -14.26
CA TYR A 17 -15.16 -2.21 -14.69
C TYR A 17 -14.56 -2.80 -15.96
N ASP A 18 -13.90 -1.95 -16.74
CA ASP A 18 -13.15 -2.36 -17.91
C ASP A 18 -11.86 -3.06 -17.47
N ARG A 19 -11.87 -4.40 -17.52
CA ARG A 19 -10.71 -5.22 -17.18
C ARG A 19 -9.58 -5.10 -18.20
N GLU A 20 -9.77 -4.45 -19.35
CA GLU A 20 -8.70 -4.17 -20.31
C GLU A 20 -7.91 -2.90 -19.99
N ASN A 21 -8.47 -1.99 -19.18
CA ASN A 21 -7.78 -0.79 -18.70
C ASN A 21 -6.61 -1.16 -17.78
N ASP A 22 -5.41 -0.66 -18.09
CA ASP A 22 -4.18 -1.02 -17.37
C ASP A 22 -4.21 -0.64 -15.88
N ARG A 23 -4.88 0.46 -15.50
CA ARG A 23 -5.00 0.87 -14.10
C ARG A 23 -5.99 -0.02 -13.33
N ILE A 24 -7.07 -0.43 -13.99
CA ILE A 24 -8.00 -1.43 -13.42
C ILE A 24 -7.28 -2.77 -13.27
N LYS A 25 -6.56 -3.25 -14.28
CA LYS A 25 -5.74 -4.48 -14.20
C LYS A 25 -4.76 -4.42 -13.03
N LEU A 26 -4.00 -3.31 -12.93
CA LEU A 26 -3.06 -3.07 -11.84
C LEU A 26 -3.77 -3.18 -10.49
N LYS A 27 -4.93 -2.55 -10.31
CA LYS A 27 -5.68 -2.60 -9.05
C LYS A 27 -6.24 -3.99 -8.73
N ILE A 28 -6.71 -4.75 -9.72
CA ILE A 28 -7.15 -6.14 -9.50
C ILE A 28 -5.97 -7.00 -9.02
N ILE A 29 -4.83 -6.93 -9.72
CA ILE A 29 -3.62 -7.68 -9.35
C ILE A 29 -3.13 -7.24 -7.97
N HIS A 30 -3.17 -5.94 -7.69
CA HIS A 30 -2.81 -5.38 -6.39
C HIS A 30 -3.68 -5.92 -5.27
N THR A 31 -5.01 -5.87 -5.40
CA THR A 31 -5.93 -6.40 -4.38
C THR A 31 -5.62 -7.85 -4.02
N TYR A 32 -5.43 -8.72 -5.01
CA TYR A 32 -5.06 -10.12 -4.74
C TYR A 32 -3.63 -10.30 -4.23
N GLY A 33 -2.73 -9.39 -4.60
CA GLY A 33 -1.39 -9.31 -4.02
C GLY A 33 -1.43 -8.99 -2.54
N VAL A 34 -2.24 -8.01 -2.12
CA VAL A 34 -2.45 -7.65 -0.71
C VAL A 34 -3.07 -8.81 0.06
N VAL A 35 -4.06 -9.52 -0.50
CA VAL A 35 -4.60 -10.75 0.12
C VAL A 35 -3.50 -11.79 0.36
N LYS A 36 -2.60 -11.98 -0.61
CA LYS A 36 -1.47 -12.92 -0.44
C LYS A 36 -0.51 -12.46 0.65
N GLN A 37 -0.26 -11.15 0.76
CA GLN A 37 0.54 -10.61 1.86
C GLN A 37 -0.15 -10.80 3.21
N ALA A 38 -1.47 -10.68 3.27
CA ALA A 38 -2.25 -10.96 4.48
C ALA A 38 -2.07 -12.41 4.94
N GLU A 39 -2.12 -13.37 4.01
CA GLU A 39 -1.87 -14.79 4.30
C GLU A 39 -0.43 -15.05 4.78
N GLU A 40 0.56 -14.49 4.09
CA GLU A 40 1.98 -14.63 4.44
C GLU A 40 2.28 -14.03 5.82
N LEU A 41 1.81 -12.80 6.06
CA LEU A 41 2.06 -12.08 7.30
C LEU A 41 1.35 -12.74 8.48
N ALA A 42 0.08 -13.11 8.32
CA ALA A 42 -0.66 -13.84 9.34
C ALA A 42 0.00 -15.19 9.68
N GLY A 43 0.55 -15.88 8.67
CA GLY A 43 1.31 -17.12 8.85
C GLY A 43 2.59 -16.92 9.67
N ARG A 44 3.39 -15.90 9.34
CA ARG A 44 4.63 -15.57 10.07
C ARG A 44 4.37 -15.14 11.51
N MET A 45 3.30 -14.38 11.73
CA MET A 45 2.88 -13.90 13.06
C MET A 45 2.12 -14.96 13.88
N HIS A 46 1.84 -16.14 13.29
CA HIS A 46 1.04 -17.21 13.90
C HIS A 46 -0.34 -16.73 14.40
N LEU A 47 -1.03 -15.91 13.59
CA LEU A 47 -2.35 -15.40 13.93
C LEU A 47 -3.40 -16.51 13.99
N SER A 48 -4.49 -16.22 14.70
CA SER A 48 -5.64 -17.13 14.76
C SER A 48 -6.25 -17.34 13.36
N ALA A 49 -6.98 -18.44 13.16
CA ALA A 49 -7.71 -18.66 11.92
C ALA A 49 -8.76 -17.57 11.67
N GLU A 50 -9.35 -17.01 12.73
CA GLU A 50 -10.32 -15.91 12.63
C GLU A 50 -9.65 -14.61 12.17
N ASP A 51 -8.52 -14.23 12.75
CA ASP A 51 -7.80 -13.02 12.35
C ASP A 51 -7.18 -13.18 10.95
N THR A 52 -6.66 -14.36 10.60
CA THR A 52 -6.17 -14.63 9.25
C THR A 52 -7.28 -14.40 8.21
N ASP A 53 -8.48 -14.92 8.45
CA ASP A 53 -9.62 -14.73 7.55
C ASP A 53 -10.10 -13.27 7.49
N LEU A 54 -10.09 -12.56 8.63
CA LEU A 54 -10.48 -11.17 8.70
C LEU A 54 -9.48 -10.25 7.97
N ALA A 55 -8.17 -10.49 8.12
CA ALA A 55 -7.13 -9.77 7.40
C ALA A 55 -7.30 -9.94 5.88
N ARG A 56 -7.53 -11.17 5.41
CA ARG A 56 -7.79 -11.44 3.98
C ARG A 56 -9.05 -10.74 3.47
N LEU A 57 -10.11 -10.68 4.27
CA LEU A 57 -11.34 -9.97 3.92
C LEU A 57 -11.10 -8.45 3.79
N ILE A 58 -10.37 -7.86 4.74
CA ILE A 58 -10.01 -6.44 4.71
C ILE A 58 -9.11 -6.15 3.50
N ALA A 59 -8.09 -6.98 3.27
CA ALA A 59 -7.22 -6.91 2.10
C ALA A 59 -7.98 -6.97 0.77
N LEU A 60 -9.02 -7.79 0.67
CA LEU A 60 -9.85 -7.87 -0.54
C LEU A 60 -10.66 -6.57 -0.78
N LEU A 61 -11.03 -5.86 0.28
CA LEU A 61 -11.97 -4.73 0.22
C LEU A 61 -11.33 -3.34 0.37
N HIS A 62 -10.08 -3.24 0.83
CA HIS A 62 -9.44 -1.97 1.18
C HIS A 62 -9.49 -0.91 0.07
N ASP A 63 -9.28 -1.35 -1.17
CA ASP A 63 -9.18 -0.49 -2.35
C ASP A 63 -10.51 -0.41 -3.14
N ILE A 64 -11.65 -0.81 -2.56
CA ILE A 64 -12.95 -0.77 -3.27
C ILE A 64 -13.26 0.63 -3.81
N GLY A 65 -12.88 1.68 -3.07
CA GLY A 65 -13.00 3.07 -3.51
C GLY A 65 -12.06 3.45 -4.65
N ARG A 66 -10.91 2.78 -4.84
CA ARG A 66 -10.02 3.02 -5.99
C ARG A 66 -10.66 2.63 -7.31
N PHE A 67 -11.43 1.55 -7.34
CA PHE A 67 -12.17 1.18 -8.54
C PHE A 67 -13.17 2.28 -8.95
N GLU A 68 -13.87 2.87 -7.97
CA GLU A 68 -14.81 3.97 -8.20
C GLU A 68 -14.11 5.27 -8.60
N GLN A 69 -12.95 5.57 -8.02
CA GLN A 69 -12.12 6.70 -8.44
C GLN A 69 -11.66 6.54 -9.90
N LEU A 70 -11.12 5.37 -10.26
CA LEU A 70 -10.65 5.09 -11.62
C LEU A 70 -11.79 5.16 -12.64
N LYS A 71 -12.96 4.62 -12.30
CA LYS A 71 -14.14 4.68 -13.17
C LYS A 71 -14.60 6.12 -13.45
N ARG A 72 -14.44 7.04 -12.50
CA ARG A 72 -14.92 8.44 -12.62
C ARG A 72 -13.88 9.38 -13.21
N TYR A 73 -12.61 9.18 -12.86
CA TYR A 73 -11.56 10.16 -13.12
C TYR A 73 -10.37 9.59 -13.89
N ASP A 74 -10.29 8.27 -14.06
CA ASP A 74 -9.12 7.57 -14.60
C ASP A 74 -7.83 8.18 -14.03
N SER A 75 -7.68 8.11 -12.71
CA SER A 75 -6.57 8.71 -11.99
C SER A 75 -6.39 8.10 -10.60
N PHE A 76 -5.12 7.98 -10.17
CA PHE A 76 -4.77 7.64 -8.79
C PHE A 76 -4.48 8.87 -7.92
N GLU A 77 -4.59 10.08 -8.50
CA GLU A 77 -4.23 11.31 -7.81
C GLU A 77 -5.10 11.55 -6.57
N PRO A 78 -4.51 11.71 -5.36
CA PRO A 78 -5.27 11.88 -4.12
C PRO A 78 -6.25 13.06 -4.16
N GLY A 79 -5.96 14.11 -4.93
CA GLY A 79 -6.83 15.28 -5.08
C GLY A 79 -8.15 15.01 -5.81
N THR A 80 -8.30 13.86 -6.49
CA THR A 80 -9.54 13.53 -7.21
C THR A 80 -10.59 12.83 -6.34
N MET A 81 -10.15 12.01 -5.38
CA MET A 81 -11.01 11.31 -4.43
C MET A 81 -10.17 10.76 -3.28
N ASP A 82 -10.69 10.89 -2.06
CA ASP A 82 -10.26 10.07 -0.92
C ASP A 82 -10.88 8.67 -1.07
N HIS A 83 -10.07 7.71 -1.53
CA HIS A 83 -10.55 6.37 -1.86
C HIS A 83 -10.88 5.54 -0.62
N ALA A 84 -10.21 5.78 0.51
CA ALA A 84 -10.47 5.08 1.76
C ALA A 84 -11.82 5.52 2.34
N ALA A 85 -12.03 6.83 2.48
CA ALA A 85 -13.30 7.38 2.94
C ALA A 85 -14.47 7.01 2.01
N TYR A 86 -14.24 7.06 0.69
CA TYR A 86 -15.26 6.66 -0.28
C TYR A 86 -15.55 5.15 -0.23
N GLY A 87 -14.53 4.32 -0.05
CA GLY A 87 -14.69 2.87 0.08
C GLY A 87 -15.53 2.49 1.29
N VAL A 88 -15.29 3.13 2.42
CA VAL A 88 -16.09 2.98 3.64
C VAL A 88 -17.54 3.36 3.42
N LYS A 89 -17.80 4.51 2.78
CA LYS A 89 -19.17 4.94 2.43
C LYS A 89 -19.89 3.87 1.59
N VAL A 90 -19.26 3.37 0.53
CA VAL A 90 -19.87 2.34 -0.34
C VAL A 90 -20.14 1.05 0.41
N LEU A 91 -19.20 0.61 1.26
CA LEU A 91 -19.35 -0.63 2.00
C LEU A 91 -20.43 -0.51 3.08
N PHE A 92 -20.42 0.54 3.89
CA PHE A 92 -21.23 0.62 5.11
C PHE A 92 -22.48 1.50 4.94
N ASP A 93 -22.35 2.74 4.47
CA ASP A 93 -23.49 3.66 4.35
C ASP A 93 -24.47 3.20 3.28
N GLU A 94 -23.96 2.64 2.18
CA GLU A 94 -24.76 2.07 1.08
C GLU A 94 -25.07 0.57 1.28
N GLY A 95 -24.56 -0.05 2.35
CA GLY A 95 -24.86 -1.42 2.75
C GLY A 95 -24.24 -2.53 1.90
N MET A 96 -23.29 -2.21 1.00
CA MET A 96 -22.66 -3.19 0.11
C MET A 96 -21.90 -4.29 0.88
N ILE A 97 -21.40 -3.99 2.09
CA ILE A 97 -20.68 -4.93 2.95
C ILE A 97 -21.47 -6.23 3.18
N ARG A 98 -22.82 -6.18 3.19
CA ARG A 98 -23.67 -7.36 3.42
C ARG A 98 -23.61 -8.40 2.32
N ARG A 99 -23.16 -8.02 1.12
CA ARG A 99 -22.88 -8.98 0.05
C ARG A 99 -21.68 -9.85 0.41
N PHE A 100 -20.62 -9.23 0.93
CA PHE A 100 -19.36 -9.90 1.27
C PHE A 100 -19.41 -10.61 2.62
N LEU A 101 -20.14 -10.03 3.58
CA LEU A 101 -20.20 -10.49 4.96
C LEU A 101 -21.64 -10.40 5.51
N PRO A 102 -22.36 -11.53 5.63
CA PRO A 102 -23.77 -11.54 6.02
C PRO A 102 -24.09 -11.05 7.45
N ASN A 103 -23.13 -11.11 8.38
CA ASN A 103 -23.31 -10.63 9.77
C ASN A 103 -22.45 -9.39 10.04
N ASP A 104 -22.73 -8.70 11.13
CA ASP A 104 -22.11 -7.42 11.51
C ASP A 104 -20.96 -7.54 12.51
N LYS A 105 -20.56 -8.77 12.89
CA LYS A 105 -19.62 -9.04 13.98
C LYS A 105 -18.31 -8.24 13.86
N TRP A 106 -17.81 -8.08 12.64
CA TRP A 106 -16.50 -7.46 12.36
C TRP A 106 -16.63 -6.09 11.67
N ASP A 107 -17.84 -5.52 11.61
CA ASP A 107 -18.07 -4.26 10.89
C ASP A 107 -17.18 -3.13 11.37
N SER A 108 -17.07 -2.93 12.68
CA SER A 108 -16.25 -1.85 13.26
C SER A 108 -14.78 -2.02 12.93
N ILE A 109 -14.28 -3.26 12.91
CA ILE A 109 -12.89 -3.58 12.59
C ILE A 109 -12.63 -3.30 11.10
N ILE A 110 -13.48 -3.82 10.21
CA ILE A 110 -13.35 -3.63 8.76
C ILE A 110 -13.48 -2.15 8.40
N TYR A 111 -14.48 -1.45 8.96
CA TYR A 111 -14.68 -0.03 8.77
C TYR A 111 -13.42 0.75 9.13
N THR A 112 -12.89 0.54 10.34
CA THR A 112 -11.75 1.31 10.86
C THR A 112 -10.48 1.01 10.08
N ALA A 113 -10.22 -0.26 9.77
CA ALA A 113 -9.05 -0.67 9.00
C ALA A 113 -9.07 -0.05 7.59
N ILE A 114 -10.21 -0.11 6.89
CA ILE A 114 -10.34 0.48 5.54
C ILE A 114 -10.30 2.01 5.61
N ALA A 115 -10.94 2.65 6.59
CA ALA A 115 -10.95 4.11 6.72
C ALA A 115 -9.54 4.69 6.84
N HIS A 116 -8.66 3.99 7.56
CA HIS A 116 -7.34 4.50 7.94
C HIS A 116 -6.16 3.80 7.24
N HIS A 117 -6.40 2.92 6.26
CA HIS A 117 -5.30 2.18 5.61
C HIS A 117 -4.34 3.08 4.82
N SER A 118 -4.82 4.23 4.33
CA SER A 118 -4.01 5.17 3.53
C SER A 118 -3.71 6.51 4.22
N ASP A 119 -4.10 6.65 5.49
CA ASP A 119 -3.83 7.87 6.25
C ASP A 119 -2.33 8.08 6.45
N TYR A 120 -1.92 9.34 6.60
CA TYR A 120 -0.52 9.69 6.85
C TYR A 120 0.02 9.02 8.12
N GLU A 121 -0.76 9.07 9.20
CA GLU A 121 -0.49 8.42 10.47
C GLU A 121 -1.77 7.74 10.95
N LEU A 122 -1.63 6.58 11.57
CA LEU A 122 -2.77 5.89 12.16
C LEU A 122 -3.21 6.62 13.43
N PRO A 123 -4.51 6.93 13.61
CA PRO A 123 -5.00 7.52 14.86
C PRO A 123 -4.85 6.53 16.04
N GLU A 124 -5.02 7.03 17.26
CA GLU A 124 -5.11 6.17 18.44
C GLU A 124 -6.37 5.29 18.34
N ILE A 125 -6.18 3.97 18.34
CA ILE A 125 -7.24 2.96 18.35
C ILE A 125 -7.12 2.15 19.64
N SER A 126 -8.14 2.23 20.50
CA SER A 126 -8.11 1.60 21.82
C SER A 126 -8.39 0.11 21.80
N ASP A 127 -9.20 -0.36 20.85
CA ASP A 127 -9.53 -1.78 20.73
C ASP A 127 -8.35 -2.56 20.11
N PRO A 128 -7.75 -3.54 20.81
CA PRO A 128 -6.54 -4.21 20.32
C PRO A 128 -6.73 -4.98 19.02
N GLN A 129 -7.91 -5.59 18.80
CA GLN A 129 -8.17 -6.34 17.57
C GLN A 129 -8.35 -5.39 16.38
N THR A 130 -9.05 -4.28 16.57
CA THR A 130 -9.17 -3.21 15.56
C THR A 130 -7.81 -2.62 15.22
N LEU A 131 -6.97 -2.34 16.23
CA LEU A 131 -5.62 -1.82 16.03
C LEU A 131 -4.73 -2.82 15.26
N LEU A 132 -4.84 -4.12 15.58
CA LEU A 132 -4.12 -5.17 14.87
C LEU A 132 -4.45 -5.14 13.37
N HIS A 133 -5.74 -5.18 13.02
CA HIS A 133 -6.18 -5.22 11.63
C HIS A 133 -5.93 -3.91 10.87
N ALA A 134 -6.02 -2.76 11.54
CA ALA A 134 -5.65 -1.47 10.95
C ALA A 134 -4.15 -1.38 10.63
N LYS A 135 -3.28 -1.98 11.46
CA LYS A 135 -1.84 -2.08 11.18
C LYS A 135 -1.53 -3.12 10.11
N LEU A 136 -2.21 -4.26 10.11
CA LEU A 136 -2.00 -5.33 9.13
C LEU A 136 -2.25 -4.83 7.72
N ILE A 137 -3.41 -4.22 7.45
CA ILE A 137 -3.71 -3.74 6.09
C ILE A 137 -2.71 -2.67 5.60
N ARG A 138 -2.20 -1.82 6.51
CA ARG A 138 -1.18 -0.82 6.17
C ARG A 138 0.14 -1.46 5.73
N ASP A 139 0.54 -2.55 6.37
CA ASP A 139 1.74 -3.31 6.01
C ASP A 139 1.51 -4.13 4.73
N GLU A 140 0.41 -4.88 4.65
CA GLU A 140 0.04 -5.73 3.51
C GLU A 140 -0.04 -4.93 2.21
N ASP A 141 -0.69 -3.75 2.24
CA ASP A 141 -0.79 -2.84 1.10
C ASP A 141 0.60 -2.34 0.66
N LYS A 142 1.46 -1.97 1.61
CA LYS A 142 2.84 -1.53 1.32
C LYS A 142 3.70 -2.66 0.74
N LEU A 143 3.53 -3.87 1.25
CA LEU A 143 4.26 -5.05 0.79
C LEU A 143 3.90 -5.39 -0.67
N ASP A 144 2.62 -5.37 -1.06
CA ASP A 144 2.29 -5.56 -2.48
C ASP A 144 2.62 -4.33 -3.33
N ASN A 145 2.57 -3.12 -2.78
CA ASN A 145 3.06 -1.94 -3.50
C ASN A 145 4.53 -2.08 -3.90
N CYS A 146 5.38 -2.80 -3.16
CA CYS A 146 6.73 -3.14 -3.60
C CYS A 146 6.72 -3.91 -4.93
N ARG A 147 5.84 -4.90 -5.09
CA ARG A 147 5.65 -5.61 -6.37
C ARG A 147 5.18 -4.64 -7.46
N VAL A 148 4.21 -3.77 -7.17
CA VAL A 148 3.75 -2.74 -8.12
C VAL A 148 4.93 -1.88 -8.61
N LYS A 149 5.78 -1.42 -7.68
CA LYS A 149 6.96 -0.61 -8.03
C LYS A 149 8.08 -1.38 -8.71
N LEU A 150 8.00 -2.71 -8.80
CA LEU A 150 8.97 -3.52 -9.54
C LEU A 150 8.46 -3.99 -10.91
N VAL A 151 7.15 -4.21 -11.05
CA VAL A 151 6.58 -4.93 -12.21
C VAL A 151 5.72 -4.04 -13.09
N ASP A 152 4.86 -3.21 -12.49
CA ASP A 152 3.90 -2.40 -13.24
C ASP A 152 4.59 -1.18 -13.88
N SER A 153 4.14 -0.73 -15.06
CA SER A 153 4.75 0.41 -15.77
C SER A 153 4.64 1.70 -14.96
N THR A 154 5.73 2.48 -14.89
CA THR A 154 5.71 3.82 -14.28
C THR A 154 4.71 4.75 -14.96
N SER A 155 4.46 4.60 -16.26
CA SER A 155 3.44 5.35 -16.98
C SER A 155 2.03 5.10 -16.44
N THR A 156 1.74 3.89 -15.96
CA THR A 156 0.41 3.52 -15.44
C THR A 156 0.08 4.21 -14.12
N PHE A 157 1.07 4.33 -13.21
CA PHE A 157 0.84 4.86 -11.84
C PHE A 157 1.51 6.21 -11.54
N LEU A 158 2.37 6.73 -12.43
CA LEU A 158 3.00 8.07 -12.32
C LEU A 158 2.86 8.92 -13.59
N ASN A 159 2.28 8.38 -14.66
CA ASN A 159 2.08 9.09 -15.94
C ASN A 159 3.36 9.54 -16.64
N VAL A 160 4.52 8.97 -16.29
CA VAL A 160 5.83 9.22 -16.90
C VAL A 160 6.59 7.91 -17.07
N SER A 161 7.50 7.82 -18.03
CA SER A 161 8.38 6.65 -18.20
C SER A 161 9.48 6.61 -17.13
N GLU A 162 10.18 5.47 -17.01
CA GLU A 162 11.32 5.35 -16.09
C GLU A 162 12.45 6.33 -16.46
N GLU A 163 12.68 6.55 -17.75
CA GLU A 163 13.69 7.48 -18.24
C GLU A 163 13.34 8.92 -17.89
N GLU A 164 12.09 9.35 -18.14
CA GLU A 164 11.62 10.69 -17.80
C GLU A 164 11.67 10.91 -16.29
N LEU A 165 11.19 9.94 -15.50
CA LEU A 165 11.26 9.97 -14.05
C LEU A 165 12.70 10.20 -13.57
N GLY A 166 13.67 9.48 -14.13
CA GLY A 166 15.10 9.58 -13.80
C GLY A 166 15.75 10.95 -14.09
N THR A 167 15.11 11.81 -14.90
CA THR A 167 15.58 13.18 -15.16
C THR A 167 15.15 14.17 -14.08
N GLN A 168 14.11 13.86 -13.32
CA GLN A 168 13.47 14.82 -12.42
C GLN A 168 14.25 15.00 -11.11
N ASN A 169 14.09 16.18 -10.51
CA ASN A 169 14.70 16.51 -9.22
C ASN A 169 13.85 15.97 -8.07
N ILE A 170 14.51 15.63 -6.95
CA ILE A 170 13.85 15.50 -5.64
C ILE A 170 13.81 16.90 -5.03
N THR A 171 12.65 17.35 -4.58
CA THR A 171 12.54 18.65 -3.91
C THR A 171 13.27 18.64 -2.58
N GLN A 172 13.77 19.80 -2.17
CA GLN A 172 14.53 19.92 -0.91
C GLN A 172 13.69 19.46 0.29
N LYS A 173 12.39 19.83 0.33
CA LYS A 173 11.47 19.43 1.39
C LYS A 173 11.37 17.92 1.51
N VAL A 174 11.08 17.22 0.41
CA VAL A 174 10.97 15.76 0.38
C VAL A 174 12.29 15.11 0.76
N TYR A 175 13.41 15.61 0.23
CA TYR A 175 14.73 15.09 0.55
C TYR A 175 15.05 15.18 2.04
N GLU A 176 14.76 16.32 2.68
CA GLU A 176 14.99 16.53 4.12
C GLU A 176 14.09 15.65 4.98
N THR A 177 12.81 15.53 4.64
CA THR A 177 11.83 14.70 5.38
C THR A 177 12.26 13.24 5.52
N VAL A 178 12.93 12.68 4.50
CA VAL A 178 13.47 11.30 4.58
C VAL A 178 14.35 11.10 5.82
N PHE A 179 15.20 12.09 6.13
CA PHE A 179 16.18 11.97 7.22
C PHE A 179 15.59 12.31 8.60
N GLU A 180 14.28 12.59 8.67
CA GLU A 180 13.52 12.73 9.92
C GLU A 180 12.81 11.43 10.33
N ASN A 181 13.01 10.32 9.60
CA ASN A 181 12.28 9.06 9.75
C ASN A 181 10.75 9.21 9.58
N LYS A 182 10.33 10.04 8.62
CA LYS A 182 8.91 10.29 8.34
C LYS A 182 8.55 9.91 6.92
N CYS A 183 7.33 9.43 6.73
CA CYS A 183 6.74 9.34 5.40
C CYS A 183 6.51 10.75 4.81
N ILE A 184 6.35 10.81 3.49
CA ILE A 184 6.12 12.07 2.76
C ILE A 184 4.63 12.39 2.73
N LEU A 185 4.25 13.58 3.18
CA LEU A 185 2.88 14.08 3.05
C LEU A 185 2.50 14.24 1.58
N SER A 186 1.25 13.91 1.23
CA SER A 186 0.81 14.01 -0.16
C SER A 186 0.98 15.40 -0.76
N ALA A 187 0.72 16.45 0.04
CA ALA A 187 0.82 17.84 -0.38
C ALA A 187 2.26 18.32 -0.65
N ASP A 188 3.26 17.56 -0.19
CA ASP A 188 4.67 17.92 -0.32
C ASP A 188 5.30 17.34 -1.59
N ARG A 189 4.58 16.46 -2.29
CA ARG A 189 5.04 15.83 -3.53
C ARG A 189 4.76 16.74 -4.71
N VAL A 190 5.81 17.33 -5.29
CA VAL A 190 5.70 18.27 -6.41
C VAL A 190 6.16 17.62 -7.71
N THR A 191 7.26 16.87 -7.69
CA THR A 191 7.78 16.16 -8.88
C THR A 191 7.39 14.68 -8.85
N GLN A 192 7.35 13.99 -9.98
CA GLN A 192 7.13 12.53 -10.01
C GLN A 192 8.25 11.78 -9.27
N MET A 193 9.46 12.36 -9.18
CA MET A 193 10.53 11.82 -8.35
C MET A 193 10.23 11.96 -6.85
N ASP A 194 9.52 13.00 -6.41
CA ASP A 194 9.00 13.08 -5.04
C ASP A 194 7.99 11.97 -4.74
N TYR A 195 7.11 11.65 -5.69
CA TYR A 195 6.22 10.49 -5.58
C TYR A 195 7.01 9.19 -5.51
N TRP A 196 8.05 9.04 -6.33
CA TRP A 196 8.92 7.87 -6.30
C TRP A 196 9.61 7.68 -4.93
N VAL A 197 10.20 8.75 -4.38
CA VAL A 197 10.80 8.74 -3.04
C VAL A 197 9.75 8.39 -1.98
N SER A 198 8.52 8.89 -2.11
CA SER A 198 7.45 8.57 -1.15
C SER A 198 7.18 7.06 -1.05
N TYR A 199 7.25 6.31 -2.16
CA TYR A 199 7.07 4.87 -2.15
C TYR A 199 8.21 4.11 -1.45
N ILE A 200 9.43 4.65 -1.46
CA ILE A 200 10.59 4.04 -0.80
C ILE A 200 10.51 4.26 0.71
N VAL A 201 10.10 5.46 1.15
CA VAL A 201 10.07 5.81 2.57
C VAL A 201 8.77 5.41 3.28
N TYR A 202 7.84 4.74 2.58
CA TYR A 202 6.71 4.06 3.21
C TYR A 202 7.16 3.03 4.26
N PHE A 203 8.41 2.56 4.21
CA PHE A 203 8.94 1.64 5.22
C PHE A 203 9.02 2.25 6.63
N PHE A 204 8.98 3.57 6.79
CA PHE A 204 8.88 4.20 8.11
C PHE A 204 7.54 3.93 8.82
N ASP A 205 6.50 3.55 8.07
CA ASP A 205 5.16 3.24 8.59
C ASP A 205 4.88 1.72 8.61
N ILE A 206 5.91 0.89 8.49
CA ILE A 206 5.77 -0.56 8.68
C ILE A 206 5.64 -0.88 10.17
N ASN A 207 4.63 -1.68 10.51
CA ASN A 207 4.19 -1.91 11.88
C ASN A 207 4.73 -3.20 12.49
N PHE A 208 5.00 -4.21 11.66
CA PHE A 208 5.41 -5.53 12.12
C PHE A 208 6.82 -5.89 11.68
N LYS A 209 7.53 -6.60 12.56
CA LYS A 209 8.88 -7.08 12.30
C LYS A 209 8.91 -8.05 11.12
N GLU A 210 7.89 -8.89 11.01
CA GLU A 210 7.71 -9.87 9.95
C GLU A 210 7.60 -9.19 8.57
N SER A 211 6.99 -8.01 8.49
CA SER A 211 6.95 -7.19 7.28
C SER A 211 8.35 -6.68 6.91
N PHE A 212 9.15 -6.24 7.89
CA PHE A 212 10.56 -5.90 7.66
C PHE A 212 11.39 -7.10 7.19
N ASP A 213 11.15 -8.28 7.74
CA ASP A 213 11.81 -9.52 7.28
C ASP A 213 11.46 -9.80 5.82
N ILE A 214 10.19 -9.67 5.41
CA ILE A 214 9.77 -9.83 4.00
C ILE A 214 10.46 -8.79 3.10
N ILE A 215 10.53 -7.53 3.53
CA ILE A 215 11.20 -6.45 2.79
C ILE A 215 12.67 -6.77 2.54
N ALA A 216 13.37 -7.25 3.57
CA ALA A 216 14.78 -7.60 3.50
C ALA A 216 15.03 -8.87 2.68
N GLU A 217 14.24 -9.93 2.88
CA GLU A 217 14.36 -11.20 2.16
C GLU A 217 14.18 -11.04 0.64
N ASN A 218 13.31 -10.11 0.23
CA ASN A 218 13.05 -9.82 -1.18
C ASN A 218 13.94 -8.72 -1.77
N ASP A 219 14.80 -8.10 -0.95
CA ASP A 219 15.64 -6.96 -1.31
C ASP A 219 14.85 -5.81 -1.96
N TYR A 220 13.64 -5.53 -1.45
CA TYR A 220 12.73 -4.58 -2.10
C TYR A 220 13.32 -3.17 -2.18
N LEU A 221 14.00 -2.71 -1.13
CA LEU A 221 14.61 -1.38 -1.11
C LEU A 221 15.57 -1.16 -2.29
N ASN A 222 16.56 -2.04 -2.46
CA ASN A 222 17.58 -1.86 -3.49
C ASN A 222 16.98 -2.05 -4.88
N ARG A 223 16.19 -3.11 -5.06
CA ARG A 223 15.57 -3.40 -6.36
C ARG A 223 14.64 -2.29 -6.85
N ILE A 224 13.88 -1.67 -5.95
CA ILE A 224 13.03 -0.53 -6.31
C ILE A 224 13.92 0.66 -6.70
N ILE A 225 14.93 1.00 -5.91
CA ILE A 225 15.84 2.11 -6.24
C ILE A 225 16.54 1.86 -7.58
N ASP A 226 17.03 0.65 -7.82
CA ASP A 226 17.78 0.27 -9.03
C ASP A 226 16.92 0.20 -10.30
N ARG A 227 15.59 0.18 -10.17
CA ARG A 227 14.67 0.17 -11.31
C ARG A 227 14.79 1.43 -12.17
N ILE A 228 15.06 2.59 -11.56
CA ILE A 228 15.03 3.87 -12.27
C ILE A 228 16.44 4.27 -12.76
N PRO A 229 16.61 4.56 -14.06
CA PRO A 229 17.87 5.06 -14.59
C PRO A 229 18.02 6.55 -14.27
N TYR A 230 18.61 6.88 -13.12
CA TYR A 230 18.84 8.28 -12.70
C TYR A 230 19.89 8.98 -13.60
N SER A 231 19.41 9.64 -14.66
CA SER A 231 20.23 10.42 -15.58
C SER A 231 20.58 11.80 -15.01
N ASN A 232 19.75 12.33 -14.10
CA ASN A 232 20.07 13.54 -13.33
C ASN A 232 21.12 13.24 -12.25
N PRO A 233 22.33 13.84 -12.33
CA PRO A 233 23.42 13.52 -11.40
C PRO A 233 23.12 13.91 -9.94
N SER A 234 22.33 14.97 -9.72
CA SER A 234 21.94 15.40 -8.37
C SER A 234 21.01 14.36 -7.75
N THR A 235 19.95 13.99 -8.48
CA THR A 235 19.00 12.96 -8.07
C THR A 235 19.70 11.64 -7.79
N LYS A 236 20.58 11.19 -8.68
CA LYS A 236 21.37 9.97 -8.48
C LYS A 236 22.14 9.99 -7.16
N LYS A 237 22.84 11.09 -6.85
CA LYS A 237 23.58 11.24 -5.59
C LYS A 237 22.66 11.28 -4.36
N GLN A 238 21.49 11.91 -4.48
CA GLN A 238 20.50 11.95 -3.40
C GLN A 238 19.90 10.56 -3.13
N MET A 239 19.55 9.83 -4.19
CA MET A 239 19.00 8.47 -4.09
C MET A 239 19.97 7.48 -3.44
N GLU A 240 21.27 7.57 -3.72
CA GLU A 240 22.27 6.72 -3.04
C GLU A 240 22.40 7.03 -1.53
N LYS A 241 22.22 8.29 -1.15
CA LYS A 241 22.16 8.66 0.28
C LYS A 241 20.88 8.15 0.93
N ILE A 242 19.75 8.26 0.24
CA ILE A 242 18.46 7.70 0.69
C ILE A 242 18.59 6.18 0.84
N ARG A 243 19.14 5.47 -0.16
CA ARG A 243 19.41 4.02 -0.10
C ARG A 243 20.19 3.65 1.15
N THR A 244 21.32 4.33 1.38
CA THR A 244 22.18 4.05 2.54
C THR A 244 21.47 4.28 3.87
N TYR A 245 20.67 5.35 3.97
CA TYR A 245 19.91 5.66 5.18
C TYR A 245 18.79 4.65 5.42
N MET A 246 17.98 4.38 4.40
CA MET A 246 16.88 3.42 4.46
C MET A 246 17.36 2.00 4.71
N GLN A 247 18.52 1.59 4.16
CA GLN A 247 19.06 0.26 4.42
C GLN A 247 19.43 0.09 5.90
N LYS A 248 20.02 1.13 6.52
CA LYS A 248 20.29 1.11 7.96
C LYS A 248 19.00 1.02 8.77
N PHE A 249 17.98 1.78 8.38
CA PHE A 249 16.67 1.74 9.02
C PHE A 249 16.04 0.35 8.91
N VAL A 250 15.94 -0.23 7.71
CA VAL A 250 15.38 -1.59 7.53
C VAL A 250 16.17 -2.62 8.33
N ASN A 251 17.51 -2.56 8.30
CA ASN A 251 18.36 -3.49 9.05
C ASN A 251 18.24 -3.35 10.58
N SER A 252 17.88 -2.18 11.10
CA SER A 252 17.66 -2.02 12.54
C SER A 252 16.32 -2.59 13.01
N HIS A 253 15.41 -2.87 12.08
CA HIS A 253 14.07 -3.42 12.36
C HIS A 253 13.95 -4.89 11.98
N THR A 254 14.88 -5.42 11.19
CA THR A 254 15.06 -6.87 11.07
C THR A 254 15.80 -7.40 12.29
N GLY A 255 15.32 -8.48 12.89
CA GLY A 255 15.99 -9.08 14.04
C GLY A 255 17.37 -9.60 13.61
N ASN A 256 18.45 -9.09 14.21
CA ASN A 256 19.86 -9.44 13.96
C ASN A 256 20.06 -10.79 13.24
N ARG A 257 20.01 -10.78 11.89
CA ARG A 257 20.59 -11.83 11.05
C ARG A 257 21.93 -11.34 10.52
N LEU A 258 22.82 -10.98 11.45
CA LEU A 258 24.24 -10.87 11.20
C LEU A 258 24.96 -11.51 12.40
N SER A 259 25.07 -12.84 12.33
CA SER A 259 26.14 -13.62 12.94
C SER A 259 26.60 -14.65 11.94
#